data_AF-A0A2G2KJ03-F1
#
_entry.id   AF-A0A2G2KJ03-F1
#
_cell.length_a   1.000
_cell.length_b   1.000
_cell.length_c   1.000
_cell.angle_alpha   90.00
_cell.angle_beta   90.00
_cell.angle_gamma   90.00
#
_symmetry.space_group_name_H-M   'P 1'
#
loop_
_entity.id
_entity.type
_entity.pdbx_description
1 polymer ?
#
loop_
_entity_poly.entity_id
_entity_poly.type
_entity_poly.pdbx_seq_one_letter_code
_entity_poly.pdbx_strand_id
1 'polypeptide(L)'
;MKFWSFKNKQTPQMKYILYIIFIAILGSISYGYYIKTDNELLGHQFIGLAVAGFFLVWMPVFLIHRSKNNTIKKYMITDDTIKKIKDEAETFLD
;
A
#
# COMPACT_ATOMS: atom_id res chain seq x y z
N MET A 1 10.29 27.31 -3.70
CA MET A 1 10.54 25.85 -3.58
C MET A 1 9.32 25.20 -2.92
N LYS A 2 8.30 24.84 -3.71
CA LYS A 2 6.99 24.36 -3.22
C LYS A 2 6.70 23.00 -3.83
N PHE A 3 7.58 22.03 -3.55
CA PHE A 3 7.59 20.71 -4.20
C PHE A 3 6.78 19.65 -3.44
N TRP A 4 6.30 19.95 -2.24
CA TRP A 4 5.80 18.90 -1.36
C TRP A 4 4.48 19.29 -0.69
N SER A 5 3.39 19.16 -1.44
CA SER A 5 2.06 19.05 -0.82
C SER A 5 1.18 18.13 -1.65
N PHE A 6 1.63 16.89 -1.80
CA PHE A 6 0.73 15.80 -2.14
C PHE A 6 -0.08 15.51 -0.88
N LYS A 7 -1.16 16.25 -0.69
CA LYS A 7 -2.09 16.07 0.44
C LYS A 7 -2.77 14.72 0.24
N ASN A 8 -2.11 13.65 0.68
CA ASN A 8 -2.63 12.31 0.67
C ASN A 8 -3.79 12.29 1.66
N LYS A 9 -5.02 12.40 1.16
CA LYS A 9 -6.25 12.18 1.94
C LYS A 9 -6.40 10.68 2.18
N GLN A 10 -5.40 10.12 2.86
CA GLN A 10 -5.42 8.78 3.38
C GLN A 10 -6.24 8.89 4.67
N THR A 11 -7.15 7.96 4.92
CA THR A 11 -8.04 7.99 6.08
C THR A 11 -7.23 7.71 7.36
N PRO A 12 -7.44 8.46 8.46
CA PRO A 12 -6.53 8.49 9.61
C PRO A 12 -6.44 7.18 10.41
N GLN A 13 -7.30 6.19 10.18
CA GLN A 13 -7.45 5.06 11.11
C GLN A 13 -6.72 3.77 10.66
N MET A 14 -6.40 3.60 9.37
CA MET A 14 -5.75 2.37 8.84
C MET A 14 -4.31 2.56 8.33
N LYS A 15 -3.78 3.80 8.33
CA LYS A 15 -2.38 4.07 7.90
C LYS A 15 -1.36 3.52 8.89
N TYR A 16 -1.72 3.52 10.17
CA TYR A 16 -0.85 3.09 11.25
C TYR A 16 -0.53 1.60 11.14
N ILE A 17 -1.46 0.78 10.61
CA ILE A 17 -1.23 -0.67 10.41
C ILE A 17 -0.02 -0.91 9.51
N LEU A 18 0.07 -0.18 8.38
CA LEU A 18 1.20 -0.33 7.46
C LEU A 18 2.53 0.12 8.10
N TYR A 19 2.48 1.19 8.90
CA TYR A 19 3.63 1.71 9.65
C TYR A 19 4.09 0.75 10.77
N ILE A 20 3.14 0.16 11.51
CA ILE A 20 3.41 -0.83 12.56
C ILE A 20 4.09 -2.05 11.95
N ILE A 21 3.59 -2.54 10.81
CA ILE A 21 4.21 -3.68 10.13
C ILE A 21 5.61 -3.31 9.65
N PHE A 22 5.80 -2.13 9.06
CA PHE A 22 7.12 -1.64 8.63
C PHE A 22 8.13 -1.58 9.79
N ILE A 23 7.71 -1.09 10.96
CA ILE A 23 8.54 -1.05 12.18
C ILE A 23 8.82 -2.48 12.70
N ALA A 24 7.84 -3.39 12.66
CA ALA A 24 8.02 -4.78 13.07
C ALA A 24 9.03 -5.53 12.19
N ILE A 25 9.11 -5.20 10.89
CA ILE A 25 10.09 -5.76 9.96
C ILE A 25 11.50 -5.21 10.25
N LEU A 26 11.62 -3.90 10.48
CA LEU A 26 12.90 -3.31 10.91
C LEU A 26 13.41 -3.92 12.21
N GLY A 27 12.50 -4.18 13.18
CA GLY A 27 12.81 -4.89 14.40
C GLY A 27 13.25 -6.34 14.15
N SER A 28 12.55 -7.09 13.29
CA SER A 28 12.89 -8.48 12.96
C SER A 28 14.22 -8.61 12.22
N ILE A 29 14.53 -7.68 11.31
CA ILE A 29 15.82 -7.64 10.61
C ILE A 29 16.94 -7.35 11.60
N SER A 30 16.74 -6.37 12.51
CA SER A 30 17.73 -6.03 13.53
C SER A 30 17.99 -7.19 14.49
N TYR A 31 16.93 -7.88 14.93
CA TYR A 31 17.02 -9.05 15.79
C TYR A 31 17.66 -10.25 15.08
N GLY A 32 17.31 -10.49 13.81
CA GLY A 32 17.94 -11.52 12.99
C GLY A 32 19.44 -11.29 12.77
N TYR A 33 19.86 -10.03 12.68
CA TYR A 33 21.29 -9.67 12.61
C TYR A 33 22.01 -9.87 13.95
N TYR A 34 21.32 -9.66 15.07
CA TYR A 34 21.87 -9.91 16.41
C TYR A 34 22.07 -11.41 16.68
N ILE A 35 21.13 -12.26 16.28
CA ILE A 35 21.22 -13.72 16.48
C ILE A 35 22.24 -14.40 15.54
N LYS A 36 22.57 -13.75 14.41
CA LYS A 36 23.55 -14.24 13.44
C LYS A 36 24.92 -14.49 14.06
N THR A 37 25.27 -13.80 15.15
CA THR A 37 26.58 -13.93 15.81
C THR A 37 26.79 -15.28 16.50
N ASP A 38 25.72 -15.95 16.95
CA ASP A 38 25.83 -17.27 17.59
C ASP A 38 25.65 -18.43 16.60
N ASN A 39 24.77 -18.28 15.61
CA ASN A 39 24.48 -19.33 14.63
C ASN A 39 24.20 -18.72 13.26
N GLU A 40 25.24 -18.63 12.43
CA GLU A 40 25.19 -17.96 11.13
C GLU A 40 24.09 -18.54 10.21
N LEU A 41 23.91 -19.87 10.25
CA LEU A 41 22.96 -20.60 9.43
C LEU A 41 21.50 -20.29 9.81
N LEU A 42 21.21 -20.23 11.11
CA LEU A 42 19.88 -19.86 11.63
C LEU A 42 19.57 -18.37 11.39
N GLY A 43 20.57 -17.50 11.55
CA GLY A 43 20.43 -16.07 11.27
C GLY A 43 20.07 -15.79 9.81
N HIS A 44 20.73 -16.46 8.87
CA HIS A 44 20.42 -16.34 7.44
C HIS A 44 19.02 -16.85 7.08
N GLN A 45 18.57 -17.96 7.68
CA GLN A 45 17.22 -18.48 7.47
C GLN A 45 16.15 -17.51 8.00
N PHE A 46 16.37 -16.92 9.17
CA PHE A 46 15.44 -15.94 9.74
C PHE A 46 15.34 -14.66 8.90
N ILE A 47 16.45 -14.16 8.40
CA ILE A 47 16.47 -12.97 7.51
C ILE A 47 15.76 -13.29 6.20
N GLY A 48 16.04 -14.44 5.59
CA GLY A 48 15.37 -14.89 4.36
C GLY A 48 13.86 -15.03 4.54
N LEU A 49 13.43 -15.62 5.66
CA LEU A 49 12.02 -15.81 5.99
C LEU A 49 11.32 -14.48 6.33
N ALA A 50 12.02 -13.55 6.99
CA ALA A 50 11.51 -12.21 7.26
C ALA A 50 11.29 -11.40 5.97
N VAL A 51 12.25 -11.45 5.02
CA VAL A 51 12.12 -10.77 3.72
C VAL A 51 11.04 -11.44 2.85
N ALA A 52 10.97 -12.76 2.85
CA ALA A 52 9.92 -13.49 2.13
C ALA A 52 8.53 -13.20 2.71
N GLY A 53 8.39 -13.22 4.04
CA GLY A 53 7.15 -12.86 4.74
C GLY A 53 6.76 -11.40 4.53
N PHE A 54 7.74 -10.49 4.46
CA PHE A 54 7.50 -9.11 4.05
C PHE A 54 6.90 -9.07 2.65
N PHE A 55 7.57 -9.66 1.66
CA PHE A 55 7.08 -9.60 0.29
C PHE A 55 5.71 -10.28 0.13
N LEU A 56 5.49 -11.45 0.74
CA LEU A 56 4.25 -12.22 0.59
C LEU A 56 3.08 -11.66 1.40
N VAL A 57 3.32 -11.09 2.59
CA VAL A 57 2.24 -10.64 3.48
C VAL A 57 2.05 -9.13 3.41
N TRP A 58 3.14 -8.35 3.37
CA TRP A 58 3.04 -6.90 3.30
C TRP A 58 2.47 -6.41 1.97
N MET A 59 2.83 -7.04 0.85
CA MET A 59 2.30 -6.68 -0.47
C MET A 59 0.77 -6.81 -0.59
N PRO A 60 0.14 -7.97 -0.30
CA PRO A 60 -1.32 -8.07 -0.39
C PRO A 60 -2.03 -7.17 0.62
N VAL A 61 -1.48 -7.02 1.82
CA VAL A 61 -2.02 -6.08 2.83
C VAL A 61 -1.95 -4.63 2.34
N PHE A 62 -0.86 -4.25 1.68
CA PHE A 62 -0.71 -2.94 1.05
C PHE A 62 -1.73 -2.73 -0.09
N LEU A 63 -1.91 -3.73 -0.96
CA LEU A 63 -2.86 -3.67 -2.07
C LEU A 63 -4.31 -3.51 -1.58
N ILE A 64 -4.72 -4.27 -0.57
CA ILE A 64 -6.05 -4.16 0.05
C ILE A 64 -6.23 -2.79 0.70
N HIS A 65 -5.21 -2.32 1.44
CA HIS A 65 -5.24 -1.00 2.07
C HIS A 65 -5.42 0.12 1.05
N ARG A 66 -4.70 0.06 -0.07
CA ARG A 66 -4.79 1.07 -1.14
C ARG A 66 -6.09 0.98 -1.94
N SER A 67 -6.60 -0.23 -2.17
CA SER A 67 -7.83 -0.49 -2.92
C SER A 67 -9.08 0.15 -2.29
N LYS A 68 -9.08 0.34 -0.97
CA LYS A 68 -10.26 0.84 -0.23
C LYS A 68 -10.65 2.29 -0.51
N ASN A 69 -9.79 3.10 -1.14
CA ASN A 69 -10.10 4.52 -1.37
C ASN A 69 -10.92 4.74 -2.65
N ASN A 70 -12.03 4.00 -2.79
CA ASN A 70 -13.27 4.36 -3.49
C ASN A 70 -13.21 4.78 -4.97
N THR A 71 -12.09 4.66 -5.66
CA THR A 71 -11.97 5.13 -7.05
C THR A 71 -12.27 4.08 -8.10
N ILE A 72 -12.18 2.78 -7.79
CA ILE A 72 -12.38 1.71 -8.79
C ILE A 72 -13.78 1.82 -9.42
N LYS A 73 -14.81 2.09 -8.60
CA LYS A 73 -16.18 2.30 -9.08
C LYS A 73 -16.34 3.60 -9.88
N LYS A 74 -15.55 4.63 -9.57
CA LYS A 74 -15.59 5.92 -10.28
C LYS A 74 -14.92 5.85 -11.67
N TYR A 75 -14.06 4.86 -11.90
CA TYR A 75 -13.40 4.62 -13.18
C TYR A 75 -14.01 3.47 -14.00
N MET A 76 -15.02 2.79 -13.46
CA MET A 76 -15.80 1.82 -14.22
C MET A 76 -16.79 2.55 -15.13
N ILE A 77 -16.78 2.15 -16.41
CA ILE A 77 -17.80 2.49 -17.39
C ILE A 77 -19.12 1.91 -16.86
N THR A 78 -19.89 2.76 -16.19
CA THR A 78 -21.22 2.46 -15.65
C THR A 78 -22.21 3.31 -16.42
N ASP A 79 -23.46 2.88 -16.54
CA ASP A 79 -24.47 3.58 -17.32
C ASP A 79 -24.62 5.06 -16.92
N ASP A 80 -24.51 5.37 -15.62
CA ASP A 80 -24.55 6.73 -15.09
C ASP A 80 -23.36 7.60 -15.54
N THR A 81 -22.15 7.02 -15.63
CA THR A 81 -20.95 7.73 -16.10
C THR A 81 -21.01 7.97 -17.60
N ILE A 82 -21.50 6.99 -18.38
CA ILE A 82 -21.71 7.14 -19.83
C ILE A 82 -22.74 8.24 -20.10
N LYS A 83 -23.84 8.28 -19.35
CA LYS A 83 -24.85 9.33 -19.48
C LYS A 83 -24.27 10.72 -19.24
N LYS A 84 -23.42 10.88 -18.21
CA LYS A 84 -22.75 12.17 -17.94
C LYS A 84 -21.84 12.62 -19.07
N ILE A 85 -21.07 11.70 -19.66
CA ILE A 85 -20.19 12.02 -20.81
C ILE A 85 -21.02 12.42 -22.03
N LYS A 86 -22.17 11.77 -22.27
CA LYS A 86 -23.09 12.10 -23.37
C LYS A 86 -23.74 13.47 -23.19
N ASP A 87 -24.25 13.75 -22.00
CA ASP A 87 -24.88 15.03 -21.65
C ASP A 87 -23.89 16.19 -21.78
N GLU A 88 -22.68 16.00 -21.26
CA GLU A 88 -21.58 16.97 -21.37
C GLU A 88 -21.17 17.20 -22.85
N ALA A 89 -21.12 16.15 -23.68
CA ALA A 89 -20.87 16.27 -25.12
C ALA A 89 -21.99 16.98 -25.88
N GLU A 90 -23.25 16.77 -25.52
CA GLU A 90 -24.42 17.43 -26.12
C GLU A 90 -24.46 18.92 -25.76
N THR A 91 -24.13 19.26 -24.52
CA THR A 91 -24.02 20.65 -24.03
C THR A 91 -22.86 21.42 -24.68
N PHE A 92 -21.84 20.74 -25.21
CA PHE A 92 -20.73 21.39 -25.95
C PHE A 92 -21.08 21.68 -27.41
N LEU A 93 -22.14 21.09 -27.95
CA LEU A 93 -22.55 21.22 -29.35
C LEU A 93 -23.71 22.21 -29.55
N ASP A 94 -24.26 22.74 -28.46
CA ASP A 94 -25.32 23.77 -28.39
C ASP A 94 -24.72 25.13 -27.96
#